data_AF-A0A9E0HN28-F1
#
_entry.id   AF-A0A9E0HN28-F1
#
_cell.length_a   1.000
_cell.length_b   1.000
_cell.length_c   1.000
_cell.angle_alpha   90.00
_cell.angle_beta   90.00
_cell.angle_gamma   90.00
#
_symmetry.space_group_name_H-M   'P 1'
#
loop_
_entity.id
_entity.type
_entity.pdbx_description
1 polymer ?
#
loop_
_entity_poly.entity_id
_entity_poly.type
_entity_poly.pdbx_seq_one_letter_code
_entity_poly.pdbx_strand_id
1 'polypeptide(L)'
;MKTSLLPFTLVVLCNPASAQLTAGGVPPGGTVLQANINLSLSTPNTTDSASLEMDCDDSMDAWAVLHRDMPEVDGTNWAALHFVDDDIEMCVDLLAGFSQRPKYHLFGEPLDCGANFSWQPVSELFLGDYGGFVMTGPASIDSQYVAYRRGDQVGWIKLSFQLDQSTITLQVPELLPLCPVTVGIEERADLE
;
A
#
# COMPACT_ATOMS: atom_id res chain seq x y z
N MET A 1 43.87 56.19 -6.64
CA MET A 1 42.57 55.49 -6.75
C MET A 1 42.76 54.09 -6.19
N LYS A 2 42.10 53.77 -5.07
CA LYS A 2 42.17 52.45 -4.42
C LYS A 2 40.95 51.64 -4.85
N THR A 3 41.15 50.63 -5.68
CA THR A 3 40.10 49.72 -6.14
C THR A 3 39.98 48.60 -5.12
N SER A 4 38.90 48.62 -4.34
CA SER A 4 38.55 47.55 -3.39
C SER A 4 37.75 46.48 -4.13
N LEU A 5 38.30 45.28 -4.23
CA LEU A 5 37.61 44.10 -4.76
C LEU A 5 36.89 43.39 -3.60
N LEU A 6 35.56 43.38 -3.64
CA LEU A 6 34.73 42.56 -2.77
C LEU A 6 34.73 41.10 -3.25
N PRO A 7 34.89 40.11 -2.37
CA PRO A 7 34.73 38.71 -2.75
C PRO A 7 33.24 38.38 -2.87
N PHE A 8 32.85 37.84 -4.02
CA PHE A 8 31.51 37.28 -4.25
C PHE A 8 31.51 35.85 -3.69
N THR A 9 30.91 35.67 -2.51
CA THR A 9 30.69 34.34 -1.93
C THR A 9 29.47 33.72 -2.59
N LEU A 10 29.68 32.76 -3.48
CA LEU A 10 28.62 31.98 -4.10
C LEU A 10 28.07 30.96 -3.09
N VAL A 11 26.93 31.26 -2.47
CA VAL A 11 26.20 30.31 -1.63
C VAL A 11 25.37 29.42 -2.56
N VAL A 12 25.81 28.18 -2.78
CA VAL A 12 25.02 27.17 -3.47
C VAL A 12 23.96 26.67 -2.48
N LEU A 13 22.72 27.15 -2.65
CA LEU A 13 21.55 26.62 -1.98
C LEU A 13 21.26 25.24 -2.58
N CYS A 14 21.77 24.18 -1.96
CA CYS A 14 21.34 22.83 -2.23
C CYS A 14 19.97 22.66 -1.55
N ASN A 15 18.87 22.82 -2.30
CA ASN A 15 17.57 22.40 -1.79
C ASN A 15 17.65 20.89 -1.57
N PRO A 16 17.29 20.36 -0.38
CA PRO A 16 17.18 18.93 -0.21
C PRO A 16 16.12 18.43 -1.19
N ALA A 17 16.54 17.64 -2.18
CA ALA A 17 15.61 16.87 -2.97
C ALA A 17 15.02 15.82 -2.03
N SER A 18 13.76 16.00 -1.62
CA SER A 18 13.00 14.93 -0.99
C SER A 18 13.01 13.75 -1.97
N ALA A 19 13.58 12.63 -1.56
CA ALA A 19 13.66 11.45 -2.40
C ALA A 19 12.24 10.92 -2.63
N GLN A 20 11.86 10.76 -3.90
CA GLN A 20 10.57 10.17 -4.24
C GLN A 20 10.55 8.70 -3.79
N LEU A 21 9.61 8.35 -2.89
CA LEU A 21 9.41 6.96 -2.50
C LEU A 21 8.86 6.17 -3.69
N THR A 22 9.42 4.97 -3.87
CA THR A 22 9.06 4.05 -4.94
C THR A 22 8.65 2.72 -4.34
N ALA A 23 7.75 2.02 -5.02
CA ALA A 23 7.30 0.69 -4.65
C ALA A 23 8.48 -0.28 -4.57
N GLY A 24 8.62 -0.97 -3.43
CA GLY A 24 9.76 -1.86 -3.15
C GLY A 24 11.07 -1.14 -2.83
N GLY A 25 11.10 0.19 -2.92
CA GLY A 25 12.24 1.01 -2.50
C GLY A 25 12.27 1.19 -0.99
N VAL A 26 13.47 1.25 -0.42
CA VAL A 26 13.69 1.51 1.01
C VAL A 26 14.43 2.84 1.14
N PRO A 27 13.83 3.87 1.77
CA PRO A 27 14.51 5.14 1.96
C PRO A 27 15.71 4.98 2.91
N PRO A 28 16.72 5.86 2.84
CA PRO A 28 17.83 5.85 3.78
C PRO A 28 17.35 5.88 5.24
N GLY A 29 17.79 4.89 6.04
CA GLY A 29 17.39 4.74 7.44
C GLY A 29 16.03 4.05 7.65
N GLY A 30 15.29 3.75 6.58
CA GLY A 30 14.13 2.85 6.62
C GLY A 30 14.53 1.39 6.78
N THR A 31 13.61 0.57 7.29
CA THR A 31 13.78 -0.89 7.42
C THR A 31 12.54 -1.56 6.84
N VAL A 32 12.71 -2.64 6.08
CA VAL A 32 11.60 -3.47 5.59
C VAL A 32 11.30 -4.56 6.61
N LEU A 33 10.01 -4.76 6.92
CA LEU A 33 9.56 -5.87 7.74
C LEU A 33 9.22 -7.07 6.86
N GLN A 34 9.71 -8.23 7.27
CA GLN A 34 9.40 -9.50 6.62
C GLN A 34 8.14 -10.08 7.26
N ALA A 35 6.99 -9.73 6.70
CA ALA A 35 5.69 -10.20 7.19
C ALA A 35 5.53 -11.72 7.01
N ASN A 36 6.08 -12.30 5.94
CA ASN A 36 6.06 -13.75 5.66
C ASN A 36 4.66 -14.40 5.74
N ILE A 37 3.61 -13.62 5.45
CA ILE A 37 2.24 -14.14 5.48
C ILE A 37 2.03 -14.96 4.20
N ASN A 38 1.54 -16.18 4.38
CA ASN A 38 1.16 -17.07 3.28
C ASN A 38 -0.10 -17.85 3.68
N LEU A 39 -1.25 -17.32 3.30
CA LEU A 39 -2.56 -17.92 3.53
C LEU A 39 -2.91 -18.80 2.34
N SER A 40 -3.50 -19.96 2.60
CA SER A 40 -3.88 -20.92 1.57
C SER A 40 -5.13 -21.69 1.97
N LEU A 41 -6.15 -21.64 1.12
CA LEU A 41 -7.45 -22.27 1.36
C LEU A 41 -7.83 -23.17 0.19
N SER A 42 -8.04 -24.45 0.46
CA SER A 42 -8.58 -25.43 -0.51
C SER A 42 -10.04 -25.79 -0.25
N THR A 43 -10.51 -25.64 0.98
CA THR A 43 -11.86 -26.01 1.40
C THR A 43 -12.83 -24.86 1.15
N PRO A 44 -13.96 -25.06 0.46
CA PRO A 44 -14.95 -24.01 0.29
C PRO A 44 -15.60 -23.59 1.61
N ASN A 45 -16.14 -22.37 1.65
CA ASN A 45 -16.76 -21.73 2.81
C ASN A 45 -15.79 -21.61 4.01
N THR A 46 -14.54 -21.23 3.73
CA THR A 46 -13.53 -21.03 4.78
C THR A 46 -12.90 -19.66 4.69
N THR A 47 -12.44 -19.17 5.83
CA THR A 47 -11.69 -17.91 5.95
C THR A 47 -10.45 -18.19 6.77
N ASP A 48 -9.33 -17.58 6.37
CA ASP A 48 -8.10 -17.53 7.16
C ASP A 48 -7.57 -16.10 7.16
N SER A 49 -6.79 -15.76 8.17
CA SER A 49 -6.28 -14.41 8.36
C SER A 49 -4.98 -14.39 9.14
N ALA A 50 -4.12 -13.41 8.83
CA ALA A 50 -2.90 -13.15 9.58
C ALA A 50 -2.74 -11.65 9.84
N SER A 51 -2.24 -11.33 11.02
CA SER A 51 -1.99 -9.95 11.47
C SER A 51 -0.82 -9.32 10.72
N LEU A 52 -0.95 -8.03 10.44
CA LEU A 52 0.06 -7.16 9.88
C LEU A 52 0.38 -6.08 10.91
N GLU A 53 1.67 -5.78 11.00
CA GLU A 53 2.17 -4.67 11.78
C GLU A 53 2.85 -3.66 10.85
N MET A 54 2.44 -2.40 10.91
CA MET A 54 2.65 -1.39 9.89
C MET A 54 3.32 -0.11 10.41
N ASP A 55 3.45 0.10 11.73
CA ASP A 55 4.02 1.32 12.31
C ASP A 55 5.19 1.14 13.33
N CYS A 56 5.56 -0.10 13.65
CA CYS A 56 6.59 -0.48 14.62
C CYS A 56 6.27 -0.16 16.09
N ASP A 57 5.00 -0.13 16.49
CA ASP A 57 4.62 0.03 17.89
C ASP A 57 4.40 -1.31 18.64
N ASP A 58 4.65 -2.44 17.96
CA ASP A 58 4.43 -3.82 18.44
C ASP A 58 2.94 -4.15 18.69
N SER A 59 2.02 -3.30 18.24
CA SER A 59 0.60 -3.58 18.09
C SER A 59 0.35 -4.20 16.71
N MET A 60 -0.92 -4.41 16.40
CA MET A 60 -1.35 -4.91 15.11
C MET A 60 -2.25 -3.87 14.48
N ASP A 61 -1.85 -3.44 13.30
CA ASP A 61 -2.52 -2.38 12.54
C ASP A 61 -3.58 -2.91 11.57
N ALA A 62 -3.38 -4.14 11.07
CA ALA A 62 -4.28 -4.73 10.08
C ALA A 62 -4.28 -6.27 10.09
N TRP A 63 -5.21 -6.85 9.33
CA TRP A 63 -5.27 -8.27 9.00
C TRP A 63 -5.27 -8.46 7.49
N ALA A 64 -4.39 -9.32 6.99
CA ALA A 64 -4.55 -9.93 5.68
C ALA A 64 -5.60 -11.04 5.80
N VAL A 65 -6.66 -10.98 4.99
CA VAL A 65 -7.80 -11.91 5.05
C VAL A 65 -7.96 -12.60 3.70
N LEU A 66 -8.10 -13.91 3.73
CA LEU A 66 -8.39 -14.75 2.56
C LEU A 66 -9.68 -15.53 2.80
N HIS A 67 -10.60 -15.45 1.86
CA HIS A 67 -11.87 -16.17 1.92
C HIS A 67 -12.08 -17.01 0.68
N ARG A 68 -12.41 -18.28 0.88
CA ARG A 68 -12.79 -19.20 -0.17
C ARG A 68 -14.26 -19.55 -0.03
N ASP A 69 -15.01 -19.31 -1.09
CA ASP A 69 -16.41 -19.72 -1.24
C ASP A 69 -16.52 -20.75 -2.39
N MET A 70 -17.69 -20.85 -3.02
CA MET A 70 -17.97 -21.76 -4.12
C MET A 70 -18.40 -20.99 -5.39
N PRO A 71 -17.45 -20.51 -6.22
CA PRO A 71 -17.77 -19.83 -7.48
C PRO A 71 -18.69 -20.62 -8.42
N GLU A 72 -18.71 -21.95 -8.31
CA GLU A 72 -19.56 -22.82 -9.13
C GLU A 72 -21.06 -22.73 -8.78
N VAL A 73 -21.39 -22.17 -7.62
CA VAL A 73 -22.77 -21.91 -7.16
C VAL A 73 -22.98 -20.44 -6.77
N ASP A 74 -22.36 -19.54 -7.55
CA ASP A 74 -22.44 -18.09 -7.41
C ASP A 74 -21.81 -17.51 -6.12
N GLY A 75 -20.96 -18.29 -5.43
CA GLY A 75 -20.10 -17.81 -4.35
C GLY A 75 -18.93 -16.95 -4.85
N THR A 76 -18.27 -16.23 -3.94
CA THR A 76 -17.14 -15.36 -4.30
C THR A 76 -15.91 -15.65 -3.45
N ASN A 77 -14.79 -15.99 -4.09
CA ASN A 77 -13.47 -15.99 -3.45
C ASN A 77 -12.96 -14.56 -3.40
N TRP A 78 -12.35 -14.14 -2.29
CA TRP A 78 -11.82 -12.79 -2.17
C TRP A 78 -10.62 -12.72 -1.23
N ALA A 79 -9.81 -11.68 -1.43
CA ALA A 79 -8.73 -11.29 -0.56
C ALA A 79 -8.93 -9.83 -0.12
N ALA A 80 -8.65 -9.53 1.14
CA ALA A 80 -8.82 -8.19 1.69
C ALA A 80 -7.73 -7.83 2.72
N LEU A 81 -7.62 -6.54 2.99
CA LEU A 81 -6.97 -6.00 4.18
C LEU A 81 -8.05 -5.42 5.09
N HIS A 82 -8.06 -5.84 6.35
CA HIS A 82 -8.94 -5.28 7.38
C HIS A 82 -8.11 -4.47 8.37
N PHE A 83 -8.33 -3.16 8.43
CA PHE A 83 -7.56 -2.24 9.26
C PHE A 83 -8.19 -2.12 10.64
N VAL A 84 -7.35 -2.24 11.66
CA VAL A 84 -7.70 -2.08 13.09
C VAL A 84 -7.64 -0.61 13.46
N ASP A 85 -6.63 0.08 12.95
CA ASP A 85 -6.40 1.50 13.14
C ASP A 85 -7.22 2.33 12.15
N ASP A 86 -7.86 3.39 12.64
CA ASP A 86 -8.77 4.24 11.87
C ASP A 86 -8.07 5.46 11.23
N ASP A 87 -6.77 5.63 11.48
CA ASP A 87 -5.95 6.73 10.98
C ASP A 87 -5.04 6.34 9.80
N ILE A 88 -5.10 5.08 9.35
CA ILE A 88 -4.41 4.59 8.16
C ILE A 88 -5.26 4.91 6.92
N GLU A 89 -4.62 5.57 5.96
CA GLU A 89 -5.21 5.86 4.66
C GLU A 89 -4.58 4.99 3.58
N MET A 90 -5.41 4.50 2.66
CA MET A 90 -4.98 3.72 1.50
C MET A 90 -5.19 4.52 0.23
N CYS A 91 -4.29 4.33 -0.74
CA CYS A 91 -4.46 4.92 -2.05
C CYS A 91 -5.47 4.10 -2.86
N VAL A 92 -6.70 4.61 -3.01
CA VAL A 92 -7.82 3.88 -3.62
C VAL A 92 -8.47 4.65 -4.75
N ASP A 93 -9.17 3.94 -5.64
CA ASP A 93 -9.90 4.57 -6.73
C ASP A 93 -11.08 5.43 -6.25
N LEU A 94 -11.29 6.56 -6.91
CA LEU A 94 -12.38 7.51 -6.62
C LEU A 94 -13.67 7.20 -7.41
N LEU A 95 -13.70 6.09 -8.16
CA LEU A 95 -14.84 5.75 -9.00
C LEU A 95 -16.06 5.42 -8.11
N ALA A 96 -17.12 6.21 -8.23
CA ALA A 96 -18.37 6.01 -7.50
C ALA A 96 -18.94 4.60 -7.79
N GLY A 97 -18.99 3.73 -6.76
CA GLY A 97 -19.44 2.34 -6.93
C GLY A 97 -19.16 1.43 -5.73
N PHE A 98 -19.43 0.13 -5.90
CA PHE A 98 -19.61 -0.87 -4.83
C PHE A 98 -18.34 -1.39 -4.13
N SER A 99 -17.12 -1.00 -4.54
CA SER A 99 -15.95 -1.18 -3.67
C SER A 99 -14.80 -0.28 -4.11
N GLN A 100 -14.21 0.42 -3.16
CA GLN A 100 -12.91 1.08 -3.35
C GLN A 100 -11.84 0.01 -3.61
N ARG A 101 -11.02 0.23 -4.63
CA ARG A 101 -9.93 -0.68 -5.02
C ARG A 101 -8.59 -0.01 -4.77
N PRO A 102 -7.57 -0.73 -4.26
CA PRO A 102 -6.25 -0.15 -4.13
C PRO A 102 -5.64 0.17 -5.50
N LYS A 103 -4.79 1.20 -5.53
CA LYS A 103 -3.84 1.37 -6.62
C LYS A 103 -2.72 0.34 -6.47
N TYR A 104 -2.52 -0.45 -7.52
CA TYR A 104 -1.39 -1.35 -7.61
C TYR A 104 -0.22 -0.68 -8.33
N HIS A 105 0.98 -0.91 -7.79
CA HIS A 105 2.24 -0.41 -8.32
C HIS A 105 3.19 -1.57 -8.61
N LEU A 106 3.94 -1.46 -9.69
CA LEU A 106 5.08 -2.33 -9.98
C LEU A 106 6.33 -1.85 -9.21
N PHE A 107 7.29 -2.75 -9.00
CA PHE A 107 8.56 -2.40 -8.38
C PHE A 107 9.23 -1.20 -9.08
N GLY A 108 9.68 -0.22 -8.30
CA GLY A 108 10.35 1.00 -8.77
C GLY A 108 9.39 2.09 -9.26
N GLU A 109 8.08 1.83 -9.33
CA GLU A 109 7.11 2.88 -9.66
C GLU A 109 6.95 3.86 -8.49
N PRO A 110 6.70 5.15 -8.79
CA PRO A 110 6.27 6.12 -7.80
C PRO A 110 5.10 5.62 -6.94
N LEU A 111 5.17 5.84 -5.62
CA LEU A 111 4.02 5.70 -4.73
C LEU A 111 3.15 6.95 -4.78
N ASP A 112 2.63 7.27 -5.95
CA ASP A 112 1.75 8.42 -6.17
C ASP A 112 0.28 8.04 -6.01
N CYS A 113 -0.51 8.93 -5.41
CA CYS A 113 -1.96 8.78 -5.32
C CYS A 113 -2.70 9.88 -6.08
N GLY A 114 -2.38 10.03 -7.36
CA GLY A 114 -2.99 11.02 -8.24
C GLY A 114 -3.94 10.43 -9.30
N ALA A 115 -4.38 11.32 -10.20
CA ALA A 115 -5.30 11.04 -11.31
C ALA A 115 -6.71 10.60 -10.86
N ASN A 116 -6.97 9.29 -10.82
CA ASN A 116 -8.27 8.73 -10.46
C ASN A 116 -8.25 8.05 -9.08
N PHE A 117 -7.16 8.23 -8.34
CA PHE A 117 -6.97 7.68 -7.02
C PHE A 117 -6.87 8.81 -6.00
N SER A 118 -7.25 8.52 -4.76
CA SER A 118 -7.08 9.40 -3.62
C SER A 118 -6.77 8.57 -2.39
N TRP A 119 -6.03 9.18 -1.47
CA TRP A 119 -5.92 8.70 -0.12
C TRP A 119 -7.29 8.75 0.54
N GLN A 120 -7.73 7.64 1.11
CA GLN A 120 -8.99 7.53 1.83
C GLN A 120 -8.77 6.68 3.09
N PRO A 121 -9.41 7.04 4.21
CA PRO A 121 -9.48 6.14 5.36
C PRO A 121 -10.31 4.92 4.96
N VAL A 122 -9.81 3.73 5.30
CA VAL A 122 -10.48 2.46 4.98
C VAL A 122 -10.45 1.54 6.18
N SER A 123 -11.60 0.97 6.55
CA SER A 123 -11.67 -0.10 7.55
C SER A 123 -11.47 -1.48 6.91
N GLU A 124 -11.88 -1.63 5.66
CA GLU A 124 -11.73 -2.85 4.89
C GLU A 124 -11.46 -2.49 3.43
N LEU A 125 -10.44 -3.12 2.85
CA LEU A 125 -10.02 -2.91 1.49
C LEU A 125 -9.97 -4.25 0.75
N PHE A 126 -10.90 -4.46 -0.16
CA PHE A 126 -10.88 -5.62 -1.05
C PHE A 126 -9.73 -5.46 -2.06
N LEU A 127 -8.83 -6.45 -2.05
CA LEU A 127 -7.71 -6.53 -2.97
C LEU A 127 -8.15 -7.13 -4.31
N GLY A 128 -8.93 -8.19 -4.25
CA GLY A 128 -9.36 -8.92 -5.44
C GLY A 128 -10.46 -9.89 -5.14
N ASP A 129 -11.14 -10.32 -6.21
CA ASP A 129 -12.22 -11.29 -6.14
C ASP A 129 -12.28 -12.19 -7.38
N TYR A 130 -12.92 -13.35 -7.21
CA TYR A 130 -13.23 -14.28 -8.28
C TYR A 130 -14.53 -15.03 -8.00
N GLY A 131 -15.41 -15.04 -9.00
CA GLY A 131 -16.77 -15.56 -8.86
C GLY A 131 -17.79 -14.45 -8.57
N GLY A 132 -18.97 -14.85 -8.12
CA GLY A 132 -20.07 -13.93 -7.80
C GLY A 132 -20.65 -13.19 -9.00
N PHE A 133 -21.67 -12.36 -8.72
CA PHE A 133 -22.35 -11.56 -9.73
C PHE A 133 -21.66 -10.22 -10.00
N VAL A 134 -20.97 -9.69 -8.99
CA VAL A 134 -20.28 -8.40 -9.06
C VAL A 134 -18.81 -8.64 -8.80
N MET A 135 -17.99 -8.52 -9.84
CA MET A 135 -16.54 -8.58 -9.71
C MET A 135 -16.00 -7.17 -9.55
N THR A 136 -15.30 -6.94 -8.45
CA THR A 136 -14.76 -5.65 -8.08
C THR A 136 -13.23 -5.60 -8.04
N GLY A 137 -12.52 -6.66 -8.43
CA GLY A 137 -11.06 -6.62 -8.47
C GLY A 137 -10.44 -7.58 -9.48
N PRO A 138 -9.11 -7.62 -9.56
CA PRO A 138 -8.42 -8.67 -10.28
C PRO A 138 -8.56 -10.00 -9.52
N ALA A 139 -8.64 -11.12 -10.26
CA ALA A 139 -8.64 -12.46 -9.67
C ALA A 139 -7.24 -12.94 -9.26
N SER A 140 -6.19 -12.29 -9.77
CA SER A 140 -4.81 -12.55 -9.38
C SER A 140 -3.91 -11.34 -9.57
N ILE A 141 -2.89 -11.25 -8.72
CA ILE A 141 -1.73 -10.36 -8.88
C ILE A 141 -0.47 -11.12 -8.48
N ASP A 142 0.67 -10.75 -9.07
CA ASP A 142 1.98 -11.28 -8.69
C ASP A 142 2.93 -10.13 -8.37
N SER A 143 3.41 -10.09 -7.12
CA SER A 143 4.50 -9.24 -6.66
C SER A 143 4.27 -7.75 -6.93
N GLN A 144 3.04 -7.29 -6.68
CA GLN A 144 2.65 -5.90 -6.81
C GLN A 144 2.60 -5.22 -5.44
N TYR A 145 2.61 -3.90 -5.43
CA TYR A 145 2.67 -3.08 -4.24
C TYR A 145 1.41 -2.24 -4.11
N VAL A 146 0.93 -2.07 -2.88
CA VAL A 146 -0.10 -1.08 -2.55
C VAL A 146 0.50 -0.07 -1.58
N ALA A 147 0.11 1.19 -1.73
CA ALA A 147 0.61 2.29 -0.90
C ALA A 147 -0.38 2.57 0.24
N TYR A 148 0.17 2.89 1.42
CA TYR A 148 -0.58 3.31 2.59
C TYR A 148 0.12 4.49 3.25
N ARG A 149 -0.60 5.28 4.04
CA ARG A 149 -0.03 6.41 4.76
C ARG A 149 -0.68 6.68 6.11
N ARG A 150 0.05 7.40 6.95
CA ARG A 150 -0.44 8.04 8.19
C ARG A 150 0.11 9.47 8.24
N GLY A 151 -0.76 10.46 8.06
CA GLY A 151 -0.34 11.84 7.83
C GLY A 151 0.57 11.94 6.60
N ASP A 152 1.75 12.51 6.78
CA ASP A 152 2.73 12.66 5.68
C ASP A 152 3.57 11.40 5.46
N GLN A 153 3.53 10.39 6.33
CA GLN A 153 4.37 9.20 6.21
C GLN A 153 3.77 8.18 5.25
N VAL A 154 4.54 7.72 4.27
CA VAL A 154 4.06 6.77 3.24
C VAL A 154 4.86 5.46 3.31
N GLY A 155 4.14 4.36 3.35
CA GLY A 155 4.65 3.00 3.32
C GLY A 155 4.11 2.23 2.11
N TRP A 156 4.58 0.99 1.97
CA TRP A 156 4.06 0.07 0.95
C TRP A 156 3.94 -1.34 1.48
N ILE A 157 2.99 -2.10 0.95
CA ILE A 157 2.81 -3.53 1.23
C ILE A 157 2.99 -4.29 -0.08
N LYS A 158 3.87 -5.30 -0.10
CA LYS A 158 4.01 -6.18 -1.25
C LYS A 158 3.01 -7.33 -1.16
N LEU A 159 2.31 -7.61 -2.25
CA LEU A 159 1.20 -8.54 -2.31
C LEU A 159 1.31 -9.47 -3.52
N SER A 160 0.92 -10.73 -3.32
CA SER A 160 0.59 -11.69 -4.38
C SER A 160 -0.65 -12.47 -3.98
N PHE A 161 -1.56 -12.74 -4.91
CA PHE A 161 -2.70 -13.62 -4.65
C PHE A 161 -3.20 -14.31 -5.92
N GLN A 162 -3.88 -15.45 -5.72
CA GLN A 162 -4.51 -16.22 -6.78
C GLN A 162 -5.86 -16.75 -6.28
N LEU A 163 -6.98 -16.29 -6.87
CA LEU A 163 -8.33 -16.54 -6.37
C LEU A 163 -9.19 -17.45 -7.27
N ASP A 164 -8.72 -17.76 -8.48
CA ASP A 164 -9.45 -18.54 -9.49
C ASP A 164 -9.11 -20.05 -9.51
N GLN A 165 -8.36 -20.52 -8.52
CA GLN A 165 -7.89 -21.91 -8.42
C GLN A 165 -8.69 -22.72 -7.40
N SER A 166 -8.50 -24.05 -7.43
CA SER A 166 -9.05 -24.96 -6.41
C SER A 166 -8.48 -24.70 -5.02
N THR A 167 -7.22 -24.27 -4.97
CA THR A 167 -6.56 -23.77 -3.77
C THR A 167 -6.22 -22.32 -4.02
N ILE A 168 -6.84 -21.41 -3.28
CA ILE A 168 -6.58 -19.98 -3.39
C ILE A 168 -5.50 -19.56 -2.41
N THR A 169 -4.79 -18.48 -2.72
CA THR A 169 -3.68 -18.01 -1.90
C THR A 169 -3.66 -16.49 -1.78
N LEU A 170 -3.15 -16.01 -0.64
CA LEU A 170 -2.78 -14.61 -0.39
C LEU A 170 -1.43 -14.58 0.30
N GLN A 171 -0.51 -13.76 -0.21
CA GLN A 171 0.83 -13.62 0.29
C GLN A 171 1.14 -12.16 0.56
N VAL A 172 1.70 -11.91 1.75
CA VAL A 172 2.30 -10.62 2.14
C VAL A 172 3.74 -10.91 2.56
N PRO A 173 4.69 -10.97 1.62
CA PRO A 173 6.08 -11.30 1.94
C PRO A 173 6.76 -10.22 2.78
N GLU A 174 6.58 -8.96 2.41
CA GLU A 174 7.29 -7.83 3.00
C GLU A 174 6.49 -6.53 2.90
N LEU A 175 6.79 -5.60 3.80
CA LEU A 175 6.22 -4.25 3.83
C LEU A 175 7.25 -3.23 4.32
N LEU A 176 7.08 -1.97 3.92
CA LEU A 176 7.80 -0.83 4.46
C LEU A 176 6.91 -0.13 5.49
N PRO A 177 7.18 -0.31 6.80
CA PRO A 177 6.42 0.27 7.90
C PRO A 177 6.65 1.78 8.09
N LEU A 178 5.70 2.45 8.74
CA LEU A 178 5.70 3.88 9.09
C LEU A 178 6.46 4.15 10.39
N CYS A 179 7.69 3.66 10.46
CA CYS A 179 8.53 3.83 11.63
C CYS A 179 9.27 5.18 11.51
N PRO A 180 9.78 5.80 12.59
CA PRO A 180 10.15 7.23 12.72
C PRO A 180 11.24 7.80 11.77
N VAL A 181 11.50 7.17 10.63
CA VAL A 181 12.41 7.58 9.56
C VAL A 181 11.72 7.62 8.17
N THR A 182 10.42 7.27 8.06
CA THR A 182 9.69 7.26 6.77
C THR A 182 8.80 8.50 6.60
N VAL A 183 9.40 9.64 6.26
CA VAL A 183 8.61 10.82 5.84
C VAL A 183 8.22 10.67 4.38
N GLY A 184 6.93 10.65 4.07
CA GLY A 184 6.43 10.82 2.71
C GLY A 184 6.40 12.30 2.32
N ILE A 185 6.05 12.55 1.06
CA ILE A 185 6.28 13.84 0.40
C ILE A 185 5.11 14.79 0.69
N GLU A 186 5.39 16.01 1.17
CA GLU A 186 4.42 17.11 1.24
C GLU A 186 3.75 17.34 -0.12
N GLU A 187 2.43 17.22 -0.17
CA GLU A 187 1.62 17.91 -1.19
C GLU A 187 1.81 19.40 -0.97
N ARG A 188 2.60 20.06 -1.83
CA ARG A 188 2.62 21.52 -1.90
C ARG A 188 1.22 22.00 -2.31
N ALA A 189 0.38 22.29 -1.32
CA ALA A 189 -0.64 23.29 -1.47
C ALA A 189 0.10 24.64 -1.55
N ASP A 190 0.18 25.18 -2.77
CA ASP A 190 0.48 26.58 -2.99
C ASP A 190 -0.46 27.43 -2.11
N LEU A 191 0.09 28.02 -1.06
CA LEU A 191 -0.51 29.16 -0.38
C LEU A 191 0.59 30.18 -0.09
N GLU A 192 0.71 31.12 -1.02
CA GLU A 192 1.12 32.50 -0.74
C GLU A 192 0.23 33.14 0.34
#